data_AF-A0A2U1QV11-F1
#
_entry.id   AF-A0A2U1QV11-F1
#
_cell.length_a   1.000
_cell.length_b   1.000
_cell.length_c   1.000
_cell.angle_alpha   90.00
_cell.angle_beta   90.00
_cell.angle_gamma   90.00
#
_symmetry.space_group_name_H-M   'P 1'
#
loop_
_entity.id
_entity.type
_entity.pdbx_description
1 polymer ?
#
loop_
_entity_poly.entity_id
_entity_poly.type
_entity_poly.pdbx_seq_one_letter_code
_entity_poly.pdbx_strand_id
1 'polypeptide(L)'
;MKKQLFVLFFISVFICQAQQKIVSDKNILTAMDKTAAELLKNSKANSVSIGIVKDGKTYTNHYGEIDKGKGNTADNNTIFEIASITKLFTGLLVAQAVLEKKDKS
;
A
#
# COMPACT_ATOMS: atom_id res chain seq x y z
N MET A 1 31.16 -17.51 33.19
CA MET A 1 31.07 -16.08 32.82
C MET A 1 31.17 -15.84 31.30
N LYS A 2 32.06 -16.51 30.56
CA LYS A 2 32.22 -16.32 29.09
C LYS A 2 31.00 -16.69 28.23
N LYS A 3 30.22 -17.72 28.62
CA LYS A 3 28.95 -18.10 27.94
C LYS A 3 27.85 -17.04 28.09
N GLN A 4 27.75 -16.37 29.24
CA GLN A 4 26.75 -15.33 29.49
C GLN A 4 27.02 -14.07 28.64
N LEU A 5 28.31 -13.76 28.41
CA LEU A 5 28.73 -12.66 27.54
C LEU A 5 28.39 -12.92 26.06
N PHE A 6 28.55 -14.17 25.60
CA PHE A 6 28.16 -14.57 24.23
C PHE A 6 26.63 -14.48 24.01
N VAL A 7 25.83 -14.83 25.02
CA VAL A 7 24.37 -14.73 24.94
C VAL A 7 23.90 -13.28 24.85
N LEU A 8 24.49 -12.36 25.63
CA LEU A 8 24.17 -10.92 25.51
C LEU A 8 24.51 -10.35 24.12
N PHE A 9 25.62 -10.80 23.51
CA PHE A 9 26.00 -10.36 22.17
C PHE A 9 25.02 -10.84 21.09
N PHE A 10 24.51 -12.07 21.21
CA PHE A 10 23.47 -12.57 20.30
C PHE A 10 22.14 -11.83 20.45
N ILE A 11 21.77 -11.42 21.67
CA ILE A 11 20.54 -10.66 21.93
C ILE A 11 20.61 -9.26 21.29
N SER A 12 21.77 -8.58 21.34
CA SER A 12 21.90 -7.24 20.75
C SER A 12 21.78 -7.24 19.21
N VAL A 13 22.29 -8.29 18.55
CA VAL A 13 22.18 -8.47 17.10
C VAL A 13 20.72 -8.69 16.67
N PHE A 14 19.94 -9.44 17.45
CA PHE A 14 18.52 -9.68 17.16
C PHE A 14 17.66 -8.42 17.29
N ILE A 15 17.95 -7.54 18.26
CA ILE A 15 17.20 -6.29 18.46
C ILE A 15 17.43 -5.30 17.30
N CYS A 16 18.62 -5.28 16.71
CA CYS A 16 18.96 -4.37 15.59
C CYS A 16 18.17 -4.70 14.30
N GLN A 17 18.02 -5.99 13.98
CA GLN A 17 17.26 -6.46 12.81
C GLN A 17 15.77 -6.05 12.91
N ALA A 18 15.19 -6.12 14.11
CA ALA A 18 13.81 -5.72 14.35
C ALA A 18 13.60 -4.20 14.16
N GLN A 19 14.57 -3.37 14.57
CA GLN A 19 14.48 -1.92 14.43
C GLN A 19 14.51 -1.45 12.96
N GLN A 20 15.31 -2.06 12.09
CA GLN A 20 15.37 -1.69 10.68
C GLN A 20 14.02 -1.85 9.96
N LYS A 21 13.27 -2.91 10.28
CA LYS A 21 11.94 -3.17 9.71
C LYS A 21 10.92 -2.10 10.11
N ILE A 22 10.92 -1.69 11.37
CA ILE A 22 10.01 -0.65 11.90
C ILE A 22 10.28 0.70 11.25
N VAL A 23 11.55 1.07 11.07
CA VAL A 23 11.94 2.32 10.40
C VAL A 23 11.50 2.33 8.94
N SER A 24 11.63 1.20 8.23
CA SER A 24 11.18 1.07 6.84
C SER A 24 9.66 1.27 6.71
N ASP A 25 8.87 0.60 7.57
CA ASP A 25 7.40 0.71 7.56
C ASP A 25 6.96 2.17 7.84
N LYS A 26 7.61 2.83 8.82
CA LYS A 26 7.36 4.25 9.12
C LYS A 26 7.66 5.17 7.93
N ASN A 27 8.75 4.91 7.20
CA ASN A 27 9.13 5.73 6.05
C ASN A 27 8.09 5.60 4.91
N ILE A 28 7.55 4.40 4.69
CA ILE A 28 6.49 4.17 3.71
C ILE A 28 5.24 4.96 4.09
N LEU A 29 4.77 4.84 5.33
CA LEU A 29 3.59 5.58 5.81
C LEU A 29 3.79 7.10 5.71
N THR A 30 4.96 7.59 6.09
CA THR A 30 5.30 9.03 5.97
C THR A 30 5.27 9.50 4.52
N ALA A 31 5.75 8.68 3.58
CA ALA A 31 5.68 8.99 2.15
C ALA A 31 4.24 9.00 1.64
N MET A 32 3.39 8.08 2.11
CA MET A 32 1.96 8.07 1.80
C MET A 32 1.30 9.35 2.30
N ASP A 33 1.54 9.75 3.55
CA ASP A 33 0.97 10.95 4.16
C ASP A 33 1.36 12.22 3.38
N LYS A 34 2.65 12.35 3.05
CA LYS A 34 3.15 13.48 2.26
C LYS A 34 2.51 13.54 0.88
N THR A 35 2.43 12.41 0.19
CA THR A 35 1.85 12.31 -1.16
C THR A 35 0.36 12.63 -1.13
N ALA A 36 -0.37 12.09 -0.17
CA ALA A 36 -1.78 12.37 0.00
C ALA A 36 -2.04 13.86 0.29
N ALA A 37 -1.24 14.48 1.17
CA ALA A 37 -1.34 15.90 1.45
C ALA A 37 -1.10 16.75 0.19
N GLU A 38 -0.12 16.38 -0.63
CA GLU A 38 0.15 17.06 -1.90
C GLU A 38 -0.99 16.90 -2.91
N LEU A 39 -1.53 15.69 -3.05
CA LEU A 39 -2.65 15.41 -3.94
C LEU A 39 -3.92 16.14 -3.51
N LEU A 40 -4.26 16.12 -2.22
CA LEU A 40 -5.42 16.85 -1.68
C LEU A 40 -5.29 18.36 -1.84
N LYS A 41 -4.07 18.90 -1.77
CA LYS A 41 -3.81 20.33 -1.96
C LYS A 41 -3.87 20.76 -3.43
N ASN A 42 -3.26 19.97 -4.32
CA ASN A 42 -2.99 20.38 -5.70
C ASN A 42 -4.02 19.85 -6.71
N SER A 43 -4.86 18.87 -6.32
CA SER A 43 -5.94 18.35 -7.15
C SER A 43 -7.30 18.85 -6.68
N LYS A 44 -8.37 18.45 -7.39
CA LYS A 44 -9.76 18.67 -6.96
C LYS A 44 -10.32 17.50 -6.13
N ALA A 45 -9.49 16.54 -5.72
CA ALA A 45 -9.94 15.38 -4.95
C ALA A 45 -10.28 15.79 -3.51
N ASN A 46 -11.45 15.36 -3.02
CA ASN A 46 -11.83 15.54 -1.63
C ASN A 46 -11.25 14.44 -0.72
N SER A 47 -11.08 13.22 -1.28
CA SER A 47 -10.51 12.06 -0.61
C SER A 47 -9.52 11.34 -1.51
N VAL A 48 -8.50 10.74 -0.90
CA VAL A 48 -7.48 9.93 -1.55
C VAL A 48 -7.26 8.66 -0.73
N SER A 49 -7.27 7.50 -1.37
CA SER A 49 -6.85 6.24 -0.77
C SER A 49 -5.57 5.75 -1.45
N ILE A 50 -4.54 5.41 -0.67
CA ILE A 50 -3.26 4.94 -1.18
C ILE A 50 -3.00 3.52 -0.69
N GLY A 51 -2.71 2.62 -1.63
CA GLY A 51 -2.24 1.26 -1.37
C GLY A 51 -0.82 1.06 -1.91
N ILE A 52 0.08 0.49 -1.11
CA ILE A 52 1.45 0.13 -1.51
C ILE A 52 1.67 -1.35 -1.22
N VAL A 53 2.11 -2.10 -2.23
CA VAL A 53 2.57 -3.48 -2.08
C VAL A 53 4.09 -3.52 -2.23
N LYS A 54 4.79 -3.92 -1.17
CA LYS A 54 6.26 -4.00 -1.16
C LYS A 54 6.73 -5.15 -0.28
N ASP A 55 7.65 -5.96 -0.81
CA ASP A 55 8.28 -7.09 -0.09
C ASP A 55 7.26 -8.04 0.57
N GLY A 56 6.16 -8.33 -0.15
CA GLY A 56 5.07 -9.19 0.33
C GLY A 56 4.16 -8.58 1.40
N LYS A 57 4.35 -7.30 1.75
CA LYS A 57 3.47 -6.54 2.65
C LYS A 57 2.62 -5.56 1.88
N THR A 58 1.44 -5.29 2.42
CA THR A 58 0.51 -4.27 1.92
C THR A 58 0.34 -3.18 2.98
N TYR A 59 0.41 -1.92 2.55
CA TYR A 59 0.13 -0.74 3.35
C TYR A 59 -1.03 -0.02 2.69
N THR A 60 -2.08 0.27 3.46
CA THR A 60 -3.25 1.01 2.97
C THR A 60 -3.54 2.14 3.94
N ASN A 61 -3.77 3.35 3.44
CA ASN A 61 -4.24 4.46 4.24
C ASN A 61 -5.19 5.35 3.43
N HIS A 62 -6.10 6.01 4.14
CA HIS A 62 -7.18 6.81 3.57
C HIS A 62 -7.11 8.23 4.11
N TYR A 63 -7.34 9.20 3.24
CA TYR A 63 -7.13 10.62 3.53
C TYR A 63 -8.31 11.46 3.03
N GLY A 64 -8.59 12.55 3.74
CA GLY A 64 -9.67 13.46 3.40
C GLY A 64 -11.07 12.88 3.63
N GLU A 65 -12.08 13.57 3.09
CA GLU A 65 -13.49 13.21 3.21
C GLU A 65 -14.05 12.93 1.82
N ILE A 66 -14.90 11.92 1.70
CA ILE A 66 -15.56 11.59 0.42
C ILE A 66 -16.40 12.79 -0.02
N ASP A 67 -17.24 13.28 0.89
CA ASP A 67 -18.01 14.50 0.74
C ASP A 67 -17.42 15.59 1.63
N LYS A 68 -16.90 16.64 1.02
CA LYS A 68 -16.30 17.76 1.74
C LYS A 68 -17.27 18.35 2.77
N GLY A 69 -16.85 18.34 4.04
CA GLY A 69 -17.57 18.93 5.17
C GLY A 69 -18.58 17.99 5.83
N LYS A 70 -18.68 16.73 5.42
CA LYS A 70 -19.59 15.74 6.03
C LYS A 70 -18.92 14.82 7.03
N GLY A 71 -17.59 14.86 7.16
CA GLY A 71 -16.85 13.97 8.07
C GLY A 71 -16.87 12.50 7.66
N ASN A 72 -17.25 12.18 6.41
CA ASN A 72 -17.27 10.81 5.90
C ASN A 72 -15.92 10.45 5.29
N THR A 73 -15.03 9.91 6.11
CA THR A 73 -13.71 9.44 5.68
C THR A 73 -13.81 8.15 4.88
N ALA A 74 -12.98 8.02 3.84
CA ALA A 74 -12.85 6.76 3.11
C ALA A 74 -12.27 5.65 4.01
N ASP A 75 -12.61 4.41 3.66
CA ASP A 75 -12.17 3.18 4.31
C ASP A 75 -11.82 2.10 3.26
N ASN A 76 -11.49 0.90 3.73
CA ASN A 76 -11.13 -0.24 2.87
C ASN A 76 -12.25 -0.71 1.94
N ASN A 77 -13.50 -0.31 2.18
CA ASN A 77 -14.66 -0.69 1.38
C ASN A 77 -15.15 0.43 0.46
N THR A 78 -14.54 1.61 0.55
CA THR A 78 -14.94 2.77 -0.24
C THR A 78 -14.67 2.53 -1.71
N ILE A 79 -15.71 2.70 -2.53
CA ILE A 79 -15.66 2.49 -3.97
C ILE A 79 -15.33 3.82 -4.65
N PHE A 80 -14.29 3.81 -5.48
CA PHE A 80 -13.91 4.93 -6.33
C PHE A 80 -14.14 4.59 -7.80
N GLU A 81 -14.57 5.57 -8.58
CA GLU A 81 -14.60 5.44 -10.03
C GLU A 81 -13.17 5.48 -10.58
N ILE A 82 -12.76 4.41 -11.28
CA ILE A 82 -11.40 4.27 -11.83
C ILE A 82 -11.29 4.65 -13.32
N ALA A 83 -12.41 5.03 -13.94
CA ALA A 83 -12.52 5.48 -15.33
C ALA A 83 -11.75 4.58 -16.33
N SER A 84 -10.78 5.15 -17.06
CA SER A 84 -10.06 4.43 -18.12
C SER A 84 -9.18 3.28 -17.63
N ILE A 85 -8.90 3.15 -16.33
CA ILE A 85 -8.22 1.98 -15.77
C ILE A 85 -9.04 0.70 -16.04
N THR A 86 -10.38 0.80 -16.13
CA THR A 86 -11.26 -0.31 -16.51
C THR A 86 -10.86 -0.98 -17.84
N LYS A 87 -10.24 -0.24 -18.77
CA LYS A 87 -9.79 -0.79 -20.07
C LYS A 87 -8.70 -1.85 -19.91
N LEU A 88 -7.87 -1.77 -18.86
CA LEU A 88 -6.86 -2.79 -18.57
C LEU A 88 -7.52 -4.14 -18.25
N PHE A 89 -8.60 -4.14 -17.48
CA PHE A 89 -9.36 -5.35 -17.16
C PHE A 89 -10.00 -5.94 -18.41
N THR A 90 -10.61 -5.11 -19.27
CA THR A 90 -11.14 -5.58 -20.57
C THR A 90 -10.05 -6.19 -21.44
N GLY A 91 -8.89 -5.53 -21.56
CA GLY A 91 -7.75 -6.06 -22.31
C GLY A 91 -7.25 -7.39 -21.76
N LEU A 92 -7.18 -7.53 -20.43
CA LEU A 92 -6.80 -8.78 -19.76
C LEU A 92 -7.79 -9.91 -20.06
N LEU A 93 -9.10 -9.64 -19.97
CA LEU A 93 -10.14 -10.62 -20.30
C LEU A 93 -10.07 -11.08 -21.76
N VAL A 94 -9.78 -10.18 -22.69
CA VAL A 94 -9.57 -10.52 -24.10
C VAL A 94 -8.33 -11.40 -24.27
N ALA A 95 -7.21 -11.05 -23.63
CA ALA A 95 -5.99 -11.85 -23.68
C ALA A 95 -6.21 -13.27 -23.13
N GLN A 96 -6.92 -13.38 -21.99
CA GLN A 96 -7.29 -14.66 -21.41
C GLN A 96 -8.15 -15.49 -22.38
N ALA A 97 -9.17 -14.90 -23.00
CA ALA A 97 -10.03 -15.60 -23.96
C ALA A 97 -9.28 -16.11 -25.20
N VAL A 98 -8.23 -15.40 -25.65
CA VAL A 98 -7.36 -15.85 -26.75
C VAL A 98 -6.53 -17.06 -26.33
N LEU A 99 -5.96 -17.05 -25.12
CA LEU A 99 -5.16 -18.17 -24.60
C LEU A 99 -6.03 -19.42 -24.39
N GLU A 100 -7.20 -19.27 -23.76
CA GLU A 100 -8.13 -20.39 -23.54
C GLU A 100 -8.65 -21.03 -24.84
N LYS A 101 -8.74 -20.25 -25.92
CA LYS A 101 -9.09 -20.79 -27.25
C LYS A 101 -7.92 -21.51 -27.90
N LYS A 102 -6.68 -21.10 -27.66
CA LYS A 102 -5.48 -21.78 -28.17
C LYS A 102 -5.28 -23.16 -27.52
N ASP A 103 -5.58 -23.28 -26.23
CA ASP A 103 -5.45 -24.56 -25.50
C ASP A 103 -6.56 -25.57 -25.82
N LYS A 104 -7.54 -25.19 -26.66
CA LYS A 104 -8.64 -26.06 -27.13
C LYS A 104 -8.46 -26.56 -28.57
N SER A 105 -7.32 -26.26 -29.20
CA SER A 105 -6.89 -26.80 -30.50
C SER A 105 -5.81 -27.86 -30.31
#